data_AF-K1SUK9-F1
#
_entry.id   AF-K1SUK9-F1
#
_cell.length_a   1.000
_cell.length_b   1.000
_cell.length_c   1.000
_cell.angle_alpha   90.00
_cell.angle_beta   90.00
_cell.angle_gamma   90.00
#
_symmetry.space_group_name_H-M   'P 1'
#
loop_
_entity.id
_entity.type
_entity.pdbx_description
1 polymer ?
#
loop_
_entity_poly.entity_id
_entity_poly.type
_entity_poly.pdbx_seq_one_letter_code
_entity_poly.pdbx_strand_id
1 'polypeptide(L)'
;ALALADYMAKRNQSLDTLLRIEKSDLKPNTYSPLRDKYPQGGIEMSIADLLRYTLQQSDNNACDILFDYQGGPDAVNRYIHSLGIRDCAIVGTETAMHEDLDLCYQNWSTPLAAAELMEIFRREPLFAQEYKDFIYQTMVECKTGWLLL
;
A
#
# COMPACT_ATOMS: atom_id res chain seq x y z
N ALA A 1 1.48 0.02 3.07
CA ALA A 1 2.44 0.95 3.72
C ALA A 1 2.99 0.41 5.03
N LEU A 2 2.18 0.18 6.08
CA LEU A 2 2.71 -0.26 7.40
C LEU A 2 3.37 -1.64 7.35
N ALA A 3 2.69 -2.63 6.76
CA ALA A 3 3.25 -3.97 6.57
C ALA A 3 4.54 -3.95 5.73
N LEU A 4 4.60 -3.06 4.73
CA LEU A 4 5.77 -2.89 3.87
C LEU A 4 6.96 -2.36 4.67
N ALA A 5 6.73 -1.32 5.47
CA ALA A 5 7.75 -0.76 6.34
C ALA A 5 8.28 -1.79 7.35
N ASP A 6 7.41 -2.58 7.98
CA ASP A 6 7.83 -3.70 8.84
C ASP A 6 8.64 -4.77 8.07
N TYR A 7 8.17 -5.15 6.88
CA TYR A 7 8.85 -6.12 6.01
C TYR A 7 10.26 -5.67 5.62
N MET A 8 10.41 -4.39 5.26
CA MET A 8 11.68 -3.76 4.88
C MET A 8 12.61 -3.57 6.07
N ALA A 9 12.08 -3.10 7.21
CA ALA A 9 12.85 -2.92 8.44
C ALA A 9 13.48 -4.24 8.91
N LYS A 10 12.72 -5.34 8.88
CA LYS A 10 13.22 -6.68 9.21
C LYS A 10 14.33 -7.18 8.28
N ARG A 11 14.50 -6.54 7.11
CA ARG A 11 15.50 -6.87 6.08
C ARG A 11 16.56 -5.78 5.92
N ASN A 12 16.53 -4.73 6.74
CA ASN A 12 17.41 -3.56 6.63
C ASN A 12 17.41 -2.94 5.21
N GLN A 13 16.24 -2.82 4.57
CA GLN A 13 16.12 -2.29 3.21
C GLN A 13 15.75 -0.80 3.21
N SER A 14 16.45 0.02 2.41
CA SER A 14 16.11 1.43 2.25
C SER A 14 14.83 1.63 1.43
N LEU A 15 14.11 2.73 1.68
CA LEU A 15 13.05 3.25 0.80
C LEU A 15 13.53 3.55 -0.62
N ASP A 16 14.84 3.75 -0.81
CA ASP A 16 15.48 3.93 -2.12
C ASP A 16 15.68 2.61 -2.88
N THR A 17 15.31 1.47 -2.30
CA THR A 17 15.35 0.18 -3.00
C THR A 17 14.56 0.26 -4.30
N LEU A 18 15.23 0.00 -5.42
CA LEU A 18 14.63 0.04 -6.75
C LEU A 18 13.97 -1.28 -7.10
N LEU A 19 12.73 -1.21 -7.58
CA LEU A 19 12.02 -2.31 -8.20
C LEU A 19 11.96 -2.07 -9.70
N ARG A 20 12.26 -3.13 -10.46
CA ARG A 20 12.05 -3.14 -11.91
C ARG A 20 10.56 -3.37 -12.17
N ILE A 21 9.93 -2.42 -12.86
CA ILE A 21 8.51 -2.47 -13.20
C ILE A 21 8.41 -2.80 -14.68
N GLU A 22 7.94 -4.00 -14.97
CA GLU A 22 7.72 -4.46 -16.32
C GLU A 22 6.32 -4.08 -16.81
N LYS A 23 6.13 -4.13 -18.13
CA LYS A 23 4.81 -3.86 -18.73
C LYS A 23 3.71 -4.79 -18.18
N SER A 24 4.08 -6.01 -17.80
CA SER A 24 3.19 -7.01 -17.20
C SER A 24 2.63 -6.59 -15.85
N ASP A 25 3.34 -5.72 -15.13
CA ASP A 25 2.97 -5.27 -13.79
C ASP A 25 1.97 -4.09 -13.87
N LEU A 26 1.89 -3.45 -15.04
CA LEU A 26 1.02 -2.32 -15.31
C LEU A 26 -0.29 -2.79 -15.96
N LYS A 27 -1.21 -3.31 -15.15
CA LYS A 27 -2.48 -3.87 -15.65
C LYS A 27 -3.32 -2.79 -16.35
N PRO A 28 -3.95 -3.13 -17.50
CA PRO A 28 -4.94 -2.27 -18.13
C PRO A 28 -6.26 -2.28 -17.34
N ASN A 29 -7.21 -1.40 -17.71
CA ASN A 29 -8.58 -1.37 -17.16
C ASN A 29 -8.72 -1.12 -15.64
N THR A 30 -7.65 -0.69 -14.99
CA THR A 30 -7.64 -0.20 -13.60
C THR A 30 -7.15 1.25 -13.52
N TYR A 31 -7.43 1.95 -12.42
CA TYR A 31 -6.93 3.30 -12.21
C TYR A 31 -5.44 3.27 -11.83
N SER A 32 -4.59 3.85 -12.68
CA SER A 32 -3.14 3.86 -12.44
C SER A 32 -2.43 5.02 -13.16
N PRO A 33 -2.28 6.18 -12.48
CA PRO A 33 -1.41 7.26 -12.95
C PRO A 33 0.03 6.84 -13.29
N LEU A 34 0.56 5.82 -12.61
CA LEU A 34 1.86 5.20 -12.88
C LEU A 34 1.89 4.61 -14.29
N ARG A 35 0.90 3.78 -14.64
CA ARG A 35 0.79 3.21 -15.99
C ARG A 35 0.60 4.31 -17.04
N ASP A 36 -0.25 5.29 -16.76
CA ASP A 36 -0.54 6.35 -17.73
C ASP A 36 0.72 7.18 -18.06
N LYS A 37 1.62 7.36 -17.07
CA LYS A 37 2.92 8.02 -17.26
C LYS A 37 3.97 7.12 -17.93
N TYR A 38 3.96 5.82 -17.64
CA TYR A 38 4.96 4.86 -18.13
C TYR A 38 4.30 3.65 -18.83
N PRO A 39 3.58 3.85 -19.94
CA PRO A 39 2.71 2.81 -20.51
C PRO A 39 3.45 1.60 -21.09
N GLN A 40 4.77 1.68 -21.27
CA GLN A 40 5.59 0.56 -21.75
C GLN A 40 6.29 -0.22 -20.63
N GLY A 41 6.18 0.22 -19.36
CA GLY A 41 6.99 -0.32 -18.27
C GLY A 41 8.49 -0.25 -18.61
N GLY A 42 9.25 -1.25 -18.17
CA GLY A 42 10.70 -1.35 -18.40
C GLY A 42 11.50 -0.30 -17.64
N ILE A 43 10.94 0.25 -16.56
CA ILE A 43 11.53 1.28 -15.72
C ILE A 43 12.01 0.70 -14.40
N GLU A 44 12.87 1.43 -13.70
CA GLU A 44 13.16 1.21 -12.30
C GLU A 44 12.53 2.32 -11.47
N MET A 45 11.91 1.97 -10.34
CA MET A 45 11.28 2.93 -9.45
C MET A 45 11.56 2.56 -8.00
N SER A 46 11.82 3.57 -7.17
CA SER A 46 12.04 3.36 -5.75
C SER A 46 10.76 2.92 -5.04
N ILE A 47 10.91 2.19 -3.93
CA ILE A 47 9.77 1.89 -3.04
C ILE A 47 9.14 3.19 -2.53
N ALA A 48 9.94 4.24 -2.27
CA ALA A 48 9.43 5.55 -1.91
C ALA A 48 8.45 6.11 -2.96
N ASP A 49 8.82 6.08 -4.23
CA ASP A 49 7.97 6.60 -5.32
C ASP A 49 6.72 5.74 -5.51
N LEU A 50 6.85 4.42 -5.45
CA LEU A 50 5.70 3.51 -5.47
C LEU A 50 4.73 3.81 -4.31
N LEU A 51 5.24 4.02 -3.09
CA LEU A 51 4.43 4.41 -1.95
C LEU A 51 3.74 5.76 -2.15
N ARG A 52 4.38 6.74 -2.81
CA ARG A 52 3.73 8.01 -3.15
C ARG A 52 2.60 7.81 -4.15
N TYR A 53 2.79 6.98 -5.19
CA TYR A 53 1.71 6.61 -6.12
C TYR A 53 0.54 5.95 -5.38
N THR A 54 0.80 5.00 -4.49
CA THR A 54 -0.26 4.33 -3.70
C THR A 54 -0.95 5.30 -2.73
N LEU A 55 -0.21 6.05 -1.91
CA LEU A 55 -0.78 6.84 -0.81
C LEU A 55 -1.36 8.18 -1.27
N GLN A 56 -0.73 8.85 -2.24
CA GLN A 56 -1.16 10.19 -2.66
C GLN A 56 -2.12 10.16 -3.85
N GLN A 57 -1.96 9.15 -4.71
CA GLN A 57 -2.74 9.05 -5.94
C GLN A 57 -3.63 7.80 -5.97
N SER A 58 -3.67 6.97 -4.92
CA SER A 58 -4.48 5.75 -4.89
C SER A 58 -4.26 4.85 -6.12
N ASP A 59 -3.01 4.76 -6.60
CA ASP A 59 -2.67 3.98 -7.79
C ASP A 59 -2.78 2.47 -7.54
N ASN A 60 -3.64 1.80 -8.30
CA ASN A 60 -3.94 0.38 -8.11
C ASN A 60 -2.78 -0.53 -8.52
N ASN A 61 -2.07 -0.22 -9.60
CA ASN A 61 -0.92 -1.04 -10.02
C ASN A 61 0.25 -0.88 -9.02
N ALA A 62 0.51 0.34 -8.54
CA ALA A 62 1.53 0.54 -7.51
C ALA A 62 1.19 -0.22 -6.22
N CYS A 63 -0.10 -0.26 -5.85
CA CYS A 63 -0.58 -1.04 -4.72
C CYS A 63 -0.29 -2.54 -4.89
N ASP A 64 -0.68 -3.12 -6.03
CA ASP A 64 -0.47 -4.54 -6.34
C ASP A 64 1.02 -4.91 -6.40
N ILE A 65 1.86 -4.07 -7.02
CA ILE A 65 3.33 -4.26 -7.04
C ILE A 65 3.90 -4.31 -5.61
N LEU A 66 3.45 -3.42 -4.72
CA LEU A 66 3.90 -3.40 -3.34
C LEU A 66 3.34 -4.57 -2.51
N PHE A 67 2.13 -5.05 -2.81
CA PHE A 67 1.61 -6.28 -2.23
C PHE A 67 2.47 -7.48 -2.62
N ASP A 68 2.74 -7.67 -3.91
CA ASP A 68 3.56 -8.78 -4.39
C ASP A 68 4.96 -8.76 -3.78
N TYR A 69 5.56 -7.58 -3.67
CA TYR A 69 6.88 -7.39 -3.08
C TYR A 69 6.98 -7.84 -1.61
N GLN A 70 5.92 -7.65 -0.82
CA GLN A 70 5.90 -7.96 0.62
C GLN A 70 5.24 -9.31 0.97
N GLY A 71 4.89 -10.12 -0.04
CA GLY A 71 4.32 -11.47 0.15
C GLY A 71 2.78 -11.55 0.07
N GLY A 72 2.15 -10.58 -0.58
CA GLY A 72 0.73 -10.58 -0.94
C GLY A 72 -0.24 -10.14 0.17
N PRO A 73 -1.55 -10.10 -0.11
CA PRO A 73 -2.60 -9.70 0.83
C PRO A 73 -2.55 -10.46 2.15
N ASP A 74 -2.32 -11.77 2.09
CA ASP A 74 -2.22 -12.64 3.28
C ASP A 74 -1.11 -12.21 4.24
N ALA A 75 0.05 -11.77 3.72
CA ALA A 75 1.14 -11.28 4.55
C ALA A 75 0.76 -9.98 5.27
N VAL A 76 0.05 -9.09 4.56
CA VAL A 76 -0.47 -7.84 5.14
C VAL A 76 -1.53 -8.12 6.19
N ASN A 77 -2.47 -9.00 5.90
CA ASN A 77 -3.52 -9.39 6.83
C ASN A 77 -2.94 -9.95 8.14
N ARG A 78 -1.97 -10.87 8.03
CA ARG A 78 -1.24 -11.40 9.20
C ARG A 78 -0.52 -10.32 9.99
N TYR A 79 0.12 -9.36 9.30
CA TYR A 79 0.78 -8.24 9.95
C TYR A 79 -0.22 -7.39 10.74
N ILE A 80 -1.33 -6.98 10.12
CA ILE A 80 -2.36 -6.17 10.80
C ILE A 80 -2.96 -6.91 12.01
N HIS A 81 -3.24 -8.20 11.87
CA HIS A 81 -3.73 -9.03 12.98
C HIS A 81 -2.69 -9.19 14.09
N SER A 82 -1.39 -9.18 13.77
CA SER A 82 -0.31 -9.23 14.77
C SER A 82 -0.22 -7.96 15.61
N LEU A 83 -0.76 -6.84 15.13
CA LEU A 83 -0.90 -5.59 15.89
C LEU A 83 -2.13 -5.61 16.82
N GLY A 84 -2.89 -6.72 16.85
CA GLY A 84 -4.10 -6.85 17.67
C GLY A 84 -5.39 -6.42 16.96
N ILE A 85 -5.31 -5.90 15.73
CA ILE A 85 -6.47 -5.47 14.95
C ILE A 85 -7.08 -6.69 14.26
N ARG A 86 -8.23 -7.17 14.75
CA ARG A 86 -8.88 -8.39 14.24
C ARG A 86 -10.18 -8.15 13.48
N ASP A 87 -10.83 -7.01 13.71
CA ASP A 87 -12.09 -6.63 13.06
C ASP A 87 -11.83 -5.97 11.70
N CYS A 88 -11.01 -6.63 10.90
CA CYS A 88 -10.72 -6.32 9.51
C CYS A 88 -10.25 -7.58 8.76
N ALA A 89 -10.40 -7.57 7.43
CA ALA A 89 -9.85 -8.58 6.55
C ALA A 89 -9.23 -7.93 5.31
N ILE A 90 -8.06 -8.44 4.91
CA ILE A 90 -7.35 -8.08 3.69
C ILE A 90 -7.13 -9.38 2.92
N VAL A 91 -7.92 -9.61 1.88
CA VAL A 91 -8.05 -10.88 1.16
C VAL A 91 -7.64 -10.75 -0.30
N GLY A 92 -8.04 -9.67 -0.97
CA GLY A 92 -7.83 -9.49 -2.42
C GLY A 92 -6.88 -8.35 -2.76
N THR A 93 -6.16 -8.50 -3.87
CA THR A 93 -5.51 -7.41 -4.61
C THR A 93 -6.52 -6.65 -5.46
N GLU A 94 -6.14 -5.49 -6.01
CA GLU A 94 -7.00 -4.74 -6.94
C GLU A 94 -7.30 -5.55 -8.19
N THR A 95 -6.32 -6.30 -8.69
CA THR A 95 -6.52 -7.25 -9.80
C THR A 95 -7.61 -8.27 -9.48
N ALA A 96 -7.59 -8.88 -8.30
CA ALA A 96 -8.61 -9.87 -7.90
C ALA A 96 -10.00 -9.23 -7.77
N MET A 97 -10.09 -8.04 -7.15
CA MET A 97 -11.34 -7.28 -7.02
C MET A 97 -11.92 -6.84 -8.37
N HIS A 98 -11.09 -6.65 -9.39
CA HIS A 98 -11.55 -6.35 -10.75
C HIS A 98 -12.18 -7.56 -11.45
N GLU A 99 -11.71 -8.77 -11.14
CA GLU A 99 -12.22 -10.02 -11.71
C GLU A 99 -13.49 -10.50 -11.00
N ASP A 100 -13.61 -10.25 -9.69
CA ASP A 100 -14.77 -10.60 -8.88
C ASP A 100 -15.11 -9.45 -7.92
N LEU A 101 -16.20 -8.73 -8.23
CA LEU A 101 -16.68 -7.59 -7.44
C LEU A 101 -17.10 -8.01 -6.02
N ASP A 102 -17.43 -9.28 -5.77
CA ASP A 102 -17.76 -9.75 -4.43
C ASP A 102 -16.53 -9.74 -3.50
N LEU A 103 -15.30 -9.78 -4.07
CA LEU A 103 -14.06 -9.62 -3.30
C LEU A 103 -13.91 -8.21 -2.72
N CYS A 104 -14.58 -7.20 -3.27
CA CYS A 104 -14.61 -5.85 -2.68
C CYS A 104 -15.23 -5.87 -1.28
N TYR A 105 -16.18 -6.77 -1.00
CA TYR A 105 -16.78 -6.93 0.33
C TYR A 105 -15.93 -7.80 1.26
N GLN A 106 -14.96 -8.55 0.71
CA GLN A 106 -14.05 -9.38 1.50
C GLN A 106 -12.85 -8.57 2.04
N ASN A 107 -12.50 -7.45 1.39
CA ASN A 107 -11.65 -6.42 1.96
C ASN A 107 -12.50 -5.46 2.81
N TRP A 108 -12.53 -5.67 4.13
CA TRP A 108 -13.37 -4.88 5.03
C TRP A 108 -12.65 -4.50 6.33
N SER A 109 -13.14 -3.45 6.98
CA SER A 109 -12.73 -3.05 8.32
C SER A 109 -13.92 -2.43 9.03
N THR A 110 -14.00 -2.59 10.35
CA THR A 110 -14.88 -1.71 11.14
C THR A 110 -14.25 -0.31 11.27
N PRO A 111 -15.06 0.74 11.50
CA PRO A 111 -14.52 2.06 11.80
C PRO A 111 -13.62 2.09 13.04
N LEU A 112 -13.93 1.28 14.07
CA LEU A 112 -13.13 1.17 15.28
C LEU A 112 -11.75 0.57 14.98
N ALA A 113 -11.68 -0.55 14.25
CA ALA A 113 -10.42 -1.17 13.85
C ALA A 113 -9.52 -0.22 13.05
N ALA A 114 -10.11 0.59 12.16
CA ALA A 114 -9.37 1.60 11.41
C ALA A 114 -8.81 2.70 12.33
N ALA A 115 -9.61 3.19 13.29
CA ALA A 115 -9.17 4.20 14.25
C ALA A 115 -8.07 3.67 15.20
N GLU A 116 -8.21 2.42 15.67
CA GLU A 116 -7.20 1.75 16.49
C GLU A 116 -5.88 1.59 15.73
N LEU A 117 -5.92 1.18 14.46
CA LEU A 117 -4.72 1.08 13.63
C LEU A 117 -4.02 2.43 13.46
N MET A 118 -4.78 3.51 13.27
CA MET A 118 -4.22 4.87 13.19
C MET A 118 -3.59 5.32 14.50
N GLU A 119 -4.20 5.00 15.64
CA GLU A 119 -3.64 5.30 16.97
C GLU A 119 -2.35 4.51 17.24
N ILE A 120 -2.32 3.22 16.86
CA ILE A 120 -1.11 2.37 16.93
C ILE A 120 -0.02 2.98 16.05
N PHE A 121 -0.31 3.31 14.79
CA PHE A 121 0.66 3.92 13.89
C PHE A 121 1.23 5.22 14.48
N ARG A 122 0.38 6.05 15.08
CA ARG A 122 0.78 7.33 15.66
C ARG A 122 1.66 7.15 16.91
N ARG A 123 1.34 6.22 17.80
CA ARG A 123 1.97 6.11 19.14
C ARG A 123 3.10 5.11 19.22
N GLU A 124 2.95 3.97 18.58
CA GLU A 124 3.87 2.86 18.76
C GLU A 124 5.10 2.99 17.85
N PRO A 125 6.29 2.57 18.32
CA PRO A 125 7.50 2.51 17.51
C PRO A 125 7.52 1.19 16.69
N LEU A 126 6.62 1.07 15.70
CA LEU A 126 6.45 -0.17 14.92
C LEU A 126 7.68 -0.58 14.10
N PHE A 127 8.44 0.41 13.62
CA PHE A 127 9.62 0.27 12.78
C PHE A 127 10.49 1.53 12.90
N ALA A 128 11.64 1.58 12.21
CA ALA A 128 12.54 2.73 12.26
C ALA A 128 11.82 4.04 11.91
N GLN A 129 12.22 5.12 12.60
CA GLN A 129 11.55 6.42 12.52
C GLN A 129 11.47 6.96 11.09
N GLU A 130 12.48 6.68 10.26
CA GLU A 130 12.53 7.09 8.85
C GLU A 130 11.31 6.61 8.04
N TYR A 131 10.86 5.37 8.22
CA TYR A 131 9.67 4.86 7.51
C TYR A 131 8.39 5.51 8.03
N LYS A 132 8.33 5.78 9.35
CA LYS A 132 7.17 6.39 10.00
C LYS A 132 6.99 7.82 9.52
N ASP A 133 8.07 8.60 9.54
CA ASP A 133 8.09 9.97 9.06
C ASP A 133 7.72 10.03 7.57
N PHE A 134 8.29 9.12 6.75
CA PHE A 134 7.98 9.05 5.34
C PHE A 134 6.48 8.77 5.08
N ILE A 135 5.92 7.74 5.71
CA ILE A 135 4.50 7.38 5.54
C ILE A 135 3.61 8.52 6.01
N TYR A 136 3.90 9.07 7.20
CA TYR A 136 3.13 10.17 7.78
C TYR A 136 3.14 11.41 6.87
N GLN A 137 4.32 11.85 6.42
CA GLN A 137 4.46 13.00 5.54
C GLN A 137 3.73 12.77 4.21
N THR A 138 3.89 11.58 3.62
CA THR A 138 3.23 11.22 2.36
C THR A 138 1.70 11.28 2.48
N MET A 139 1.14 10.80 3.59
CA MET A 139 -0.30 10.87 3.87
C MET A 139 -0.80 12.30 4.08
N VAL A 140 -0.03 13.16 4.77
CA VAL A 140 -0.39 14.57 5.02
C VAL A 140 -0.32 15.41 3.74
N GLU A 141 0.64 15.14 2.86
CA GLU A 141 0.80 15.86 1.58
C GLU A 141 -0.19 15.39 0.49
N CYS A 142 -0.96 14.34 0.76
CA CYS A 142 -1.97 13.84 -0.15
C CYS A 142 -3.01 14.93 -0.46
N LYS A 143 -3.27 15.17 -1.76
CA LYS A 143 -4.22 16.20 -2.24
C LYS A 143 -5.53 15.60 -2.77
N THR A 144 -5.74 14.29 -2.67
CA THR A 144 -7.03 13.69 -3.03
C THR A 144 -8.03 13.92 -1.89
N GLY A 145 -9.30 14.23 -2.21
CA GLY A 145 -10.32 14.57 -1.22
C GLY A 145 -10.76 16.05 -1.14
N TRP A 146 -10.25 16.95 -2.01
CA TRP A 146 -10.74 18.34 -2.12
C TRP A 146 -12.09 18.50 -2.86
N LEU A 147 -12.97 17.50 -2.77
CA LEU A 147 -14.32 17.56 -3.34
C LEU A 147 -15.34 17.20 -2.27
N LEU A 148 -15.28 17.80 -1.08
CA LEU A 148 -16.31 17.76 -0.03
C LEU A 148 -16.11 18.89 1.01
N LEU A 149 -15.86 20.11 0.54
CA LEU A 149 -16.17 21.35 1.26
C LEU A 149 -17.01 22.24 0.35
#